data_AF-A0A562CQY8-F1
#
_entry.id   AF-A0A562CQY8-F1
#
_cell.length_a   1.000
_cell.length_b   1.000
_cell.length_c   1.000
_cell.angle_alpha   90.00
_cell.angle_beta   90.00
_cell.angle_gamma   90.00
#
_symmetry.space_group_name_H-M   'P 1'
#
loop_
_entity.id
_entity.type
_entity.pdbx_description
1 polymer ?
#
loop_
_entity_poly.entity_id
_entity_poly.type
_entity_poly.pdbx_seq_one_letter_code
_entity_poly.pdbx_strand_id
1 'polypeptide(L)' 'MGSTPLRATAVEQALAGQPATEEGVAAAAALAAEGTNPPSDLNGDADYRRHLATVLTRRAVLSAAGRS' A
#
# COMPACT_ATOMS: atom_id res chain seq x y z
N MET A 1 -5.34 -4.53 -8.29
CA MET A 1 -4.91 -5.87 -7.85
C MET A 1 -5.37 -6.81 -8.96
N GLY A 2 -4.51 -7.07 -9.94
CA GLY A 2 -4.84 -7.89 -11.12
C GLY A 2 -4.18 -9.27 -11.03
N SER A 3 -4.13 -9.99 -12.15
CA SER A 3 -3.44 -11.29 -12.26
C SER A 3 -1.92 -11.18 -12.14
N THR A 4 -1.37 -9.98 -12.30
CA THR A 4 0.07 -9.72 -12.19
C THR A 4 0.36 -8.80 -11.00
N PRO A 5 1.51 -9.00 -10.31
CA PRO A 5 2.01 -8.03 -9.35
C PRO A 5 2.11 -6.63 -9.99
N LEU A 6 1.76 -5.60 -9.22
CA LEU A 6 1.89 -4.20 -9.62
C LEU A 6 3.01 -3.56 -8.80
N ARG A 7 3.89 -2.81 -9.46
CA ARG A 7 4.88 -2.00 -8.77
C ARG A 7 4.25 -0.69 -8.30
N ALA A 8 4.26 -0.45 -7.00
CA ALA A 8 3.68 0.75 -6.39
C ALA A 8 4.64 1.94 -6.47
N THR A 9 4.95 2.42 -7.68
CA THR A 9 5.95 3.48 -7.91
C THR A 9 5.62 4.77 -7.14
N ALA A 10 4.35 5.14 -7.01
CA ALA A 10 3.95 6.31 -6.23
C ALA A 10 4.37 6.19 -4.75
N VAL A 11 4.21 4.99 -4.16
CA VAL A 11 4.66 4.69 -2.78
C VAL A 11 6.18 4.77 -2.68
N GLU A 12 6.90 4.18 -3.63
CA GLU A 12 8.37 4.22 -3.66
C GLU A 12 8.90 5.65 -3.69
N GLN A 13 8.32 6.50 -4.55
CA GLN A 13 8.71 7.91 -4.66
C GLN A 13 8.40 8.71 -3.40
N ALA A 14 7.24 8.45 -2.76
CA ALA A 14 6.88 9.12 -1.51
C ALA A 14 7.78 8.73 -0.32
N LEU A 15 8.33 7.51 -0.31
CA LEU A 15 9.24 7.05 0.75
C LEU A 15 10.70 7.47 0.52
N ALA A 16 11.10 7.71 -0.73
CA ALA A 16 12.50 7.97 -1.08
C ALA A 16 13.05 9.20 -0.34
N GLY A 17 14.14 9.01 0.41
CA GLY A 17 14.81 10.07 1.18
C GLY A 17 14.04 10.56 2.42
N GLN A 18 12.87 9.98 2.73
CA GLN A 18 12.10 10.35 3.91
C GLN A 18 12.46 9.47 5.12
N PRO A 19 12.37 10.01 6.35
CA PRO A 19 12.45 9.18 7.54
C PRO A 19 11.27 8.22 7.58
N ALA A 20 11.52 6.95 7.93
CA ALA A 20 10.48 5.94 8.05
C ALA A 20 9.64 6.11 9.33
N THR A 21 9.00 7.26 9.52
CA THR A 21 8.06 7.49 10.63
C THR A 21 6.71 6.85 10.36
N GLU A 22 5.93 6.65 11.41
CA GLU A 22 4.59 6.09 11.33
C GLU A 22 3.68 6.91 10.39
N GLU A 23 3.68 8.23 10.57
CA GLU A 23 2.87 9.16 9.78
C GLU A 23 3.35 9.25 8.32
N GLY A 24 4.66 9.29 8.11
CA GLY A 24 5.24 9.36 6.76
C GLY A 24 4.97 8.09 5.96
N VAL A 25 5.09 6.93 6.59
CA VAL A 25 4.78 5.64 5.96
C VAL A 25 3.28 5.51 5.71
N ALA A 26 2.42 5.96 6.62
CA ALA A 26 0.98 5.96 6.41
C ALA A 26 0.56 6.84 5.22
N ALA A 27 1.15 8.04 5.10
CA ALA A 27 0.91 8.94 3.96
C ALA A 27 1.35 8.32 2.63
N ALA A 28 2.54 7.71 2.57
CA ALA A 28 3.02 7.02 1.38
C ALA A 28 2.14 5.81 1.03
N ALA A 29 1.75 5.01 2.01
CA ALA A 29 0.93 3.80 1.80
C ALA A 29 -0.50 4.11 1.31
N ALA A 30 -1.01 5.32 1.49
CA ALA A 30 -2.28 5.75 0.91
C ALA A 30 -2.28 5.66 -0.63
N LEU A 31 -1.10 5.79 -1.25
CA LEU A 31 -0.90 5.69 -2.70
C LEU A 31 -0.87 4.24 -3.20
N ALA A 32 -0.89 3.24 -2.31
CA ALA A 32 -0.73 1.82 -2.69
C ALA A 32 -1.87 1.27 -3.56
N ALA A 33 -3.04 1.91 -3.52
CA ALA A 33 -4.18 1.54 -4.35
C ALA A 33 -4.19 2.24 -5.72
N GLU A 34 -3.27 3.18 -5.98
CA GLU A 34 -3.20 3.88 -7.26
C GLU A 34 -2.89 2.91 -8.41
N GLY A 35 -3.58 3.10 -9.54
CA GLY A 35 -3.45 2.22 -10.70
C GLY A 35 -4.04 0.82 -10.49
N THR A 36 -4.75 0.58 -9.38
CA THR A 36 -5.38 -0.72 -9.12
C THR A 36 -6.86 -0.75 -9.52
N ASN A 37 -7.27 -1.85 -10.14
CA ASN A 37 -8.69 -2.15 -10.39
C ASN A 37 -9.03 -3.55 -9.82
N PRO A 38 -9.15 -3.71 -8.49
CA PRO A 38 -9.51 -5.00 -7.89
C PRO A 38 -10.94 -5.42 -8.26
N PRO A 39 -11.19 -6.72 -8.49
CA PRO A 39 -12.55 -7.22 -8.68
C PRO A 39 -13.34 -7.20 -7.37
N SER A 40 -14.66 -7.11 -7.48
CA SER A 40 -15.58 -7.45 -6.40
C SER A 40 -16.06 -8.89 -6.58
N ASP A 41 -15.93 -9.72 -5.54
CA ASP A 41 -16.38 -11.12 -5.54
C ASP A 41 -16.85 -11.55 -4.14
N LEU A 42 -17.12 -12.86 -3.94
CA LEU A 42 -17.58 -13.42 -2.67
C LEU A 42 -16.60 -13.21 -1.49
N ASN A 43 -15.32 -12.94 -1.76
CA ASN A 43 -14.29 -12.76 -0.74
C ASN A 43 -14.07 -11.29 -0.36
N GLY A 44 -14.77 -10.36 -1.02
CA GLY A 44 -14.70 -8.94 -0.71
C GLY A 44 -14.86 -8.06 -1.94
N ASP A 45 -15.35 -6.85 -1.69
CA ASP A 45 -15.54 -5.84 -2.73
C ASP A 45 -14.23 -5.12 -3.08
N ALA A 46 -14.30 -4.36 -4.17
CA ALA A 46 -13.18 -3.57 -4.68
C ALA A 46 -12.67 -2.53 -3.67
N ASP A 47 -13.56 -1.91 -2.88
CA ASP A 47 -13.19 -0.85 -1.94
C ASP A 47 -12.46 -1.40 -0.73
N TYR A 48 -12.94 -2.52 -0.18
CA TYR A 48 -12.26 -3.29 0.84
C TYR A 48 -10.85 -3.69 0.38
N ARG A 49 -10.69 -4.16 -0.86
CA ARG A 49 -9.38 -4.54 -1.40
C ARG A 49 -8.45 -3.35 -1.61
N ARG A 50 -8.97 -2.20 -2.05
CA ARG A 50 -8.19 -0.93 -2.13
C ARG A 50 -7.74 -0.51 -0.74
N HIS A 51 -8.63 -0.56 0.24
CA HIS A 51 -8.30 -0.25 1.64
C HIS A 51 -7.25 -1.22 2.20
N LEU A 52 -7.39 -2.51 1.93
CA LEU A 52 -6.43 -3.52 2.39
C LEU A 52 -5.03 -3.28 1.81
N ALA A 53 -4.93 -2.84 0.55
CA ALA A 53 -3.65 -2.51 -0.07
C ALA A 53 -2.90 -1.40 0.70
N THR A 54 -3.60 -0.37 1.18
CA THR A 54 -2.97 0.71 1.97
C THR A 54 -2.52 0.21 3.34
N VAL A 55 -3.36 -0.58 4.01
CA VAL A 55 -3.06 -1.15 5.35
C VAL A 55 -1.86 -2.10 5.29
N LEU A 56 -1.85 -3.03 4.33
CA LEU A 56 -0.77 -4.02 4.20
C LEU A 56 0.55 -3.37 3.79
N THR A 57 0.51 -2.39 2.90
CA THR A 57 1.72 -1.65 2.50
C THR A 57 2.34 -0.91 3.69
N ARG A 58 1.54 -0.19 4.48
CA ARG A 58 2.00 0.48 5.70
C ARG A 58 2.69 -0.50 6.65
N ARG A 59 2.03 -1.62 6.96
CA ARG A 59 2.57 -2.64 7.87
C ARG A 59 3.88 -3.24 7.36
N ALA A 60 3.94 -3.56 6.07
CA ALA A 60 5.13 -4.14 5.45
C ALA A 60 6.32 -3.18 5.52
N VAL A 61 6.12 -1.90 5.21
CA VAL A 61 7.18 -0.88 5.24
C VAL A 61 7.69 -0.63 6.66
N LEU A 62 6.79 -0.52 7.65
CA LEU A 62 7.19 -0.35 9.05
C LEU A 62 7.95 -1.55 9.59
N SER A 63 7.48 -2.77 9.26
CA SER A 63 8.18 -4.00 9.62
C SER A 63 9.57 -4.06 8.99
N ALA A 64 9.69 -3.72 7.69
CA ALA A 64 10.98 -3.65 7.00
C ALA A 64 11.92 -2.58 7.59
N ALA A 65 11.38 -1.49 8.13
CA ALA A 65 12.12 -0.45 8.83
C ALA A 65 12.47 -0.79 10.30
N GLY A 66 12.09 -1.98 10.79
CA GLY A 66 12.33 -2.40 12.17
C GLY A 66 11.42 -1.71 13.20
N ARG A 67 10.21 -1.32 12.81
CA ARG A 67 9.23 -0.59 13.62
C ARG A 67 7.92 -1.37 13.86
N SER A 68 8.04 -2.69 14.09
CA SER A 68 6.90 -3.59 14.38
C SER A 68 6.68 -3.82 15.87
#